data_AF-A0A927XYC4-F1
#
_entry.id   AF-A0A927XYC4-F1
#
_cell.length_a   1.000
_cell.length_b   1.000
_cell.length_c   1.000
_cell.angle_alpha   90.00
_cell.angle_beta   90.00
_cell.angle_gamma   90.00
#
_symmetry.space_group_name_H-M   'P 1'
#
loop_
_entity.id
_entity.type
_entity.pdbx_description
1 polymer ?
#
loop_
_entity_poly.entity_id
_entity_poly.type
_entity_poly.pdbx_seq_one_letter_code
_entity_poly.pdbx_strand_id
1 'polypeptide(L)'
;MVGLRTQENEKFNRFFALIQAEAEKKDSVFFADAGDGNEFATSTMEGEDMMGWLVPKEKVEEFEPLWEKDSIDDSWSDFFTWAVWTKDGEAIHVHFEG
;
A
#
# COMPACT_ATOMS: atom_id res chain seq x y z
N MET A 1 -2.81 -11.66 2.74
CA MET A 1 -1.90 -10.66 2.14
C MET A 1 -1.56 -9.71 3.28
N VAL A 2 -0.28 -9.48 3.58
CA VAL A 2 0.09 -8.52 4.65
C VAL A 2 -0.26 -7.11 4.19
N GLY A 3 -0.71 -6.25 5.10
CA GLY A 3 -0.98 -4.84 4.81
C GLY A 3 -2.38 -4.51 4.25
N LEU A 4 -3.32 -5.46 4.24
CA LEU A 4 -4.74 -5.25 3.93
C LEU A 4 -5.66 -5.80 5.02
N ARG A 5 -6.62 -4.99 5.48
CA ARG A 5 -7.58 -5.42 6.52
C ARG A 5 -8.74 -6.24 5.94
N THR A 6 -9.05 -6.05 4.66
CA THR A 6 -10.20 -6.67 3.98
C THR A 6 -9.76 -7.67 2.92
N GLN A 7 -10.65 -8.61 2.62
CA GLN A 7 -10.50 -9.48 1.47
C GLN A 7 -10.94 -8.73 0.22
N GLU A 8 -9.96 -8.32 -0.59
CA GLU A 8 -10.19 -7.64 -1.86
C GLU A 8 -10.27 -8.64 -3.02
N ASN A 9 -10.77 -8.17 -4.16
CA ASN A 9 -10.90 -9.00 -5.35
C ASN A 9 -9.52 -9.33 -5.98
N GLU A 10 -9.48 -10.32 -6.88
CA GLU A 10 -8.22 -10.80 -7.47
C GLU A 10 -7.47 -9.72 -8.26
N LYS A 11 -8.17 -8.79 -8.91
CA LYS A 11 -7.56 -7.73 -9.71
C LYS A 11 -6.88 -6.69 -8.82
N PHE A 12 -7.54 -6.28 -7.74
CA PHE A 12 -6.95 -5.40 -6.74
C PHE A 12 -5.77 -6.08 -6.04
N ASN A 13 -5.90 -7.36 -5.66
CA ASN A 13 -4.80 -8.12 -5.04
C ASN A 13 -3.53 -8.14 -5.91
N ARG A 14 -3.67 -8.17 -7.24
CA ARG A 14 -2.52 -8.05 -8.16
C ARG A 14 -1.89 -6.66 -8.12
N PHE A 15 -2.71 -5.61 -8.07
CA PHE A 15 -2.22 -4.24 -7.91
C PHE A 15 -1.53 -4.04 -6.55
N PHE A 16 -2.15 -4.51 -5.47
CA PHE A 16 -1.57 -4.41 -4.13
C PHE A 16 -0.26 -5.19 -3.98
N ALA A 17 -0.12 -6.32 -4.70
CA ALA A 17 1.14 -7.03 -4.78
C ALA A 17 2.25 -6.19 -5.45
N LEU A 18 1.93 -5.30 -6.41
CA LEU A 18 2.89 -4.33 -6.95
C LEU A 18 3.28 -3.29 -5.92
N ILE A 19 2.32 -2.76 -5.15
CA ILE A 19 2.61 -1.84 -4.04
C ILE A 19 3.60 -2.49 -3.05
N GLN A 20 3.32 -3.73 -2.63
CA GLN A 20 4.22 -4.45 -1.72
C GLN A 20 5.59 -4.75 -2.36
N ALA A 21 5.65 -5.04 -3.66
CA ALA A 21 6.91 -5.24 -4.35
C ALA A 21 7.76 -3.96 -4.41
N GLU A 22 7.15 -2.79 -4.54
CA GLU A 22 7.85 -1.50 -4.44
C GLU A 22 8.26 -1.18 -2.99
N ALA A 23 7.45 -1.53 -2.00
CA ALA A 23 7.77 -1.37 -0.58
C ALA A 23 9.00 -2.22 -0.20
N GLU A 24 9.04 -3.45 -0.68
CA GLU A 24 10.12 -4.41 -0.45
C GLU A 24 11.48 -3.87 -0.94
N LYS A 25 11.51 -3.11 -2.04
CA LYS A 25 12.75 -2.46 -2.54
C LYS A 25 13.31 -1.42 -1.57
N LYS A 26 12.48 -0.90 -0.66
CA LYS A 26 12.85 0.04 0.40
C LYS A 26 13.07 -0.63 1.76
N ASP A 27 13.09 -1.97 1.80
CA ASP A 27 13.10 -2.79 3.02
C ASP A 27 11.93 -2.48 3.97
N SER A 28 10.77 -2.21 3.37
CA SER A 28 9.54 -1.83 4.07
C SER A 28 8.35 -2.69 3.67
N VAL A 29 7.29 -2.60 4.46
CA VAL A 29 5.97 -3.18 4.19
C VAL A 29 4.96 -2.05 4.16
N PHE A 30 4.07 -2.05 3.17
CA PHE A 30 2.99 -1.08 3.10
C PHE A 30 1.73 -1.61 3.81
N PHE A 31 1.14 -0.78 4.67
CA PHE A 31 -0.10 -1.05 5.37
C PHE A 31 -1.15 -0.03 4.92
N ALA A 32 -2.16 -0.49 4.19
CA ALA A 32 -3.20 0.38 3.64
C ALA A 32 -4.13 0.93 4.72
N ASP A 33 -4.52 2.19 4.57
CA ASP A 33 -5.58 2.82 5.35
C ASP A 33 -6.84 3.02 4.49
N ALA A 34 -6.68 3.71 3.35
CA ALA A 34 -7.75 3.98 2.41
C ALA A 34 -7.20 4.09 0.97
N GLY A 35 -8.07 3.90 -0.01
CA GLY A 35 -7.83 4.32 -1.38
C GLY A 35 -8.54 5.65 -1.66
N ASP A 36 -7.95 6.48 -2.52
CA ASP A 36 -8.57 7.75 -2.90
C ASP A 36 -8.21 8.15 -4.35
N GLY A 37 -9.23 8.23 -5.20
CA GLY A 37 -9.15 8.84 -6.53
C GLY A 37 -8.27 8.07 -7.52
N ASN A 38 -7.92 8.72 -8.64
CA ASN A 38 -7.07 8.15 -9.71
C ASN A 38 -7.37 6.66 -10.01
N GLU A 39 -8.63 6.29 -10.19
CA GLU A 39 -8.98 4.88 -10.37
C GLU A 39 -8.51 4.36 -11.74
N PHE A 40 -8.11 3.10 -11.80
CA PHE A 40 -7.88 2.39 -13.06
C PHE A 40 -8.45 1.00 -13.06
N ALA A 41 -8.80 0.53 -14.25
CA ALA A 41 -9.17 -0.84 -14.50
C ALA A 41 -8.57 -1.30 -15.84
N THR A 42 -8.01 -2.50 -15.83
CA THR A 42 -7.51 -3.22 -17.00
C THR A 42 -8.16 -4.61 -17.05
N SER A 43 -7.78 -5.40 -18.05
CA SER A 43 -8.20 -6.81 -18.14
C SER A 43 -7.69 -7.63 -16.96
N THR A 44 -6.56 -7.25 -16.34
CA THR A 44 -5.86 -8.08 -15.35
C THR A 44 -5.75 -7.44 -13.96
N MET A 45 -5.86 -6.12 -13.83
CA MET A 45 -5.66 -5.36 -12.60
C MET A 45 -6.66 -4.20 -12.50
N GLU A 46 -6.94 -3.79 -11.29
CA GLU A 46 -7.64 -2.55 -10.97
C GLU A 46 -7.09 -1.99 -9.66
N GLY A 47 -7.26 -0.70 -9.45
CA GLY A 47 -6.76 -0.03 -8.26
C GLY A 47 -7.00 1.47 -8.33
N GLU A 48 -6.50 2.15 -7.32
CA GLU A 48 -6.54 3.58 -7.10
C GLU A 48 -5.25 3.99 -6.38
N ASP A 49 -5.05 5.29 -6.18
CA ASP A 49 -3.96 5.70 -5.30
C ASP A 49 -4.30 5.29 -3.86
N MET A 50 -3.31 4.74 -3.14
CA MET A 50 -3.53 4.20 -1.79
C MET A 50 -2.79 5.04 -0.77
N MET A 51 -3.47 5.44 0.28
CA MET A 51 -2.86 6.03 1.47
C MET A 51 -2.65 4.98 2.57
N GLY A 52 -1.58 5.14 3.34
CA GLY A 52 -1.25 4.21 4.40
C GLY A 52 0.15 4.46 4.95
N TRP A 53 0.72 3.44 5.60
CA TRP A 53 2.04 3.53 6.20
C TRP A 53 3.04 2.64 5.49
N LEU A 54 4.19 3.21 5.12
CA LEU A 54 5.35 2.48 4.60
C LEU A 54 6.33 2.22 5.75
N VAL A 55 6.18 1.06 6.39
CA VAL A 55 6.85 0.75 7.64
C VAL A 55 8.11 -0.09 7.39
N PRO A 56 9.29 0.31 7.89
CA PRO A 56 10.50 -0.51 7.81
C PRO A 56 10.27 -1.89 8.43
N LYS A 57 10.80 -2.96 7.83
CA LYS A 57 10.58 -4.33 8.30
C LYS A 57 10.93 -4.55 9.77
N GLU A 58 11.98 -3.90 10.26
CA GLU A 58 12.40 -3.96 11.66
C GLU A 58 11.35 -3.42 12.65
N LYS A 59 10.40 -2.61 12.17
CA LYS A 59 9.31 -2.02 12.96
C LYS A 59 7.96 -2.68 12.74
N VAL A 60 7.86 -3.63 11.80
CA VAL A 60 6.59 -4.28 11.44
C VAL A 60 5.96 -5.00 12.63
N GLU A 61 6.75 -5.70 13.45
CA GLU A 61 6.24 -6.42 14.63
C GLU A 61 5.61 -5.48 15.67
N GLU A 62 6.06 -4.23 15.73
CA GLU A 62 5.49 -3.20 16.60
C GLU A 62 4.24 -2.56 15.98
N PHE A 63 4.27 -2.31 14.67
CA PHE A 63 3.25 -1.57 13.96
C PHE A 63 1.98 -2.37 13.65
N GLU A 64 2.15 -3.59 13.13
CA GLU A 64 1.04 -4.44 12.67
C GLU A 64 -0.10 -4.57 13.70
N PRO A 65 0.14 -4.85 14.99
CA PRO A 65 -0.94 -4.97 15.98
C PRO A 65 -1.63 -3.64 16.30
N LEU A 66 -0.97 -2.49 16.10
CA LEU A 66 -1.59 -1.16 16.24
C LEU A 66 -2.52 -0.90 15.06
N TRP A 67 -2.06 -1.22 13.86
CA TRP A 67 -2.84 -1.07 12.64
C TRP A 67 -4.04 -2.02 12.58
N GLU A 68 -3.92 -3.27 13.04
CA GLU A 68 -5.06 -4.19 13.14
C GLU A 68 -6.16 -3.68 14.11
N LYS A 69 -5.77 -2.95 15.16
CA LYS A 69 -6.68 -2.44 16.19
C LYS A 69 -7.18 -1.02 15.93
N ASP A 70 -6.76 -0.41 14.83
CA ASP A 70 -7.03 1.00 14.53
C ASP A 70 -6.60 1.94 15.67
N SER A 71 -5.44 1.65 16.27
CA SER A 71 -4.88 2.35 17.42
C SER A 71 -3.52 2.97 17.13
N ILE A 72 -3.30 3.39 15.88
CA ILE A 72 -2.07 4.05 15.45
C ILE A 72 -2.08 5.48 15.99
N ASP A 73 -0.97 5.91 16.57
CA ASP A 73 -0.78 7.26 17.08
C ASP A 73 0.16 8.09 16.18
N ASP A 74 0.32 9.37 16.54
CA ASP A 74 1.12 10.35 15.80
C ASP A 74 2.62 9.99 15.70
N SER A 75 3.12 9.03 16.48
CA SER A 75 4.53 8.60 16.37
C SER A 75 4.84 7.88 15.06
N TRP A 76 3.80 7.45 14.33
CA TRP A 76 3.91 6.78 13.04
C TRP A 76 3.66 7.70 11.85
N SER A 77 3.38 8.99 12.07
CA SER A 77 3.09 9.94 10.99
C SER A 77 4.23 10.07 9.97
N ASP A 78 5.48 9.89 10.39
CA ASP A 78 6.65 9.91 9.50
C ASP A 78 6.66 8.78 8.46
N PHE A 79 5.91 7.70 8.70
CA PHE A 79 5.76 6.58 7.77
C PHE A 79 4.51 6.70 6.90
N PHE A 80 3.62 7.66 7.19
CA PHE A 80 2.40 7.85 6.43
C PHE A 80 2.74 8.43 5.05
N THR A 81 2.27 7.77 4.00
CA THR A 81 2.65 8.07 2.61
C THR A 81 1.55 7.66 1.64
N TRP A 82 1.66 8.18 0.42
CA TRP A 82 0.85 7.76 -0.71
C TRP A 82 1.60 6.75 -1.57
N ALA A 83 0.99 5.61 -1.85
CA ALA A 83 1.35 4.72 -2.92
C ALA A 83 0.60 5.14 -4.19
N VAL A 84 1.25 5.96 -5.00
CA VAL A 84 0.69 6.52 -6.23
C VAL A 84 1.03 5.62 -7.40
N TRP A 85 0.03 5.30 -8.21
CA TRP A 85 0.26 4.55 -9.44
C TRP A 85 0.32 5.45 -10.67
N THR A 86 1.12 5.04 -11.64
CA THR A 86 1.20 5.65 -12.96
C THR A 86 1.19 4.56 -14.02
N LYS A 87 0.87 4.94 -15.25
CA LYS A 87 0.86 4.03 -16.40
C LYS A 87 1.83 4.50 -17.46
N ASP A 88 2.70 3.58 -17.89
CA ASP A 88 3.57 3.75 -19.05
C ASP A 88 3.23 2.67 -20.09
N GLY A 89 2.58 3.08 -21.18
CA GLY A 89 2.02 2.14 -22.15
C GLY A 89 0.94 1.25 -21.53
N GLU A 90 1.21 -0.06 -21.41
CA GLU A 90 0.34 -1.02 -20.71
C GLU A 90 0.82 -1.36 -19.30
N ALA A 91 2.02 -0.91 -18.91
CA ALA A 91 2.61 -1.21 -17.62
C ALA A 91 2.05 -0.28 -16.54
N ILE A 92 1.73 -0.85 -15.38
CA ILE A 92 1.37 -0.12 -14.17
C ILE A 92 2.60 -0.06 -13.28
N HIS A 93 2.96 1.15 -12.86
CA HIS A 93 4.07 1.44 -11.96
C HIS A 93 3.52 2.02 -10.67
N VAL A 94 4.12 1.66 -9.54
CA VAL A 94 3.82 2.26 -8.23
C VAL A 94 5.05 3.00 -7.74
N HIS A 95 4.84 4.12 -7.07
CA HIS A 95 5.88 4.85 -6.34
C HIS A 95 5.29 5.42 -5.06
N PHE A 96 6.14 5.70 -4.07
CA PHE A 96 5.72 6.32 -2.82
C PHE A 96 6.07 7.80 -2.81
N GLU A 97 5.12 8.65 -2.48
CA GLU A 97 5.33 10.09 -2.30
C GLU A 97 5.70 10.43 -0.85
N GLY A 98 6.77 11.19 -0.67
CA GLY A 98 7.26 11.66 0.63
C GLY A 98 7.93 13.01 0.51
#